data_AF-A0A1C6CPL4-F1
#
_entry.id   AF-A0A1C6CPL4-F1
#
_cell.length_a   1.000
_cell.length_b   1.000
_cell.length_c   1.000
_cell.angle_alpha   90.00
_cell.angle_beta   90.00
_cell.angle_gamma   90.00
#
_symmetry.space_group_name_H-M   'P 1'
#
loop_
_entity.id
_entity.type
_entity.pdbx_description
1 polymer ?
#
loop_
_entity_poly.entity_id
_entity_poly.type
_entity_poly.pdbx_seq_one_letter_code
_entity_poly.pdbx_strand_id
1 'polypeptide(L)'
;MKKKFVLITVLLLSFIITNSCIVLAEQSRSTVPVLIKNLQARDELVGLFNEAKRIRSNISTININTVNAKDKATEIKKQINFYLTEISSLEKSLSDFDKKYANSQSDLLFSEQIKSILNAYKMSLNQQLNLLDALVNNDFDASKLFYSEYLIYIYYYLNLGDQTMAYMNTFYNLQ
;
A
#
# COMPACT_ATOMS: atom_id res chain seq x y z
N MET A 1 -2.73 57.86 0.25
CA MET A 1 -3.35 56.71 -0.47
C MET A 1 -2.36 55.91 -1.33
N LYS A 2 -1.44 56.54 -2.08
CA LYS A 2 -0.47 55.84 -2.96
C LYS A 2 0.36 54.73 -2.28
N LYS A 3 0.86 54.94 -1.05
CA LYS A 3 1.67 53.94 -0.33
C LYS A 3 0.88 52.67 0.05
N LYS A 4 -0.43 52.78 0.31
CA LYS A 4 -1.30 51.63 0.63
C LYS A 4 -1.57 50.78 -0.62
N PHE A 5 -1.74 51.42 -1.79
CA PHE A 5 -1.87 50.71 -3.06
C PHE A 5 -0.60 49.93 -3.42
N VAL A 6 0.59 50.53 -3.26
CA VAL A 6 1.86 49.84 -3.52
C VAL A 6 2.04 48.60 -2.64
N LEU A 7 1.68 48.69 -1.35
CA LEU A 7 1.76 47.54 -0.43
C LEU A 7 0.81 46.40 -0.85
N ILE A 8 -0.41 46.74 -1.26
CA ILE A 8 -1.43 45.77 -1.73
C ILE A 8 -0.97 45.11 -3.04
N THR A 9 -0.36 45.86 -3.97
CA THR A 9 0.15 45.31 -5.23
C THR A 9 1.34 44.37 -5.00
N VAL A 10 2.24 44.69 -4.06
CA VAL A 10 3.36 43.81 -3.68
C VAL A 10 2.86 42.52 -3.02
N LEU A 11 1.85 42.62 -2.14
CA LEU A 11 1.25 41.45 -1.49
C LEU A 11 0.53 40.53 -2.48
N LEU A 12 -0.21 41.08 -3.44
CA LEU A 12 -0.87 40.33 -4.51
C LEU A 12 0.14 39.63 -5.44
N LEU A 13 1.24 40.30 -5.79
CA LEU A 13 2.32 39.70 -6.59
C LEU A 13 3.05 38.58 -5.83
N SER A 14 3.27 38.73 -4.51
CA SER A 14 3.87 37.65 -3.71
C SER A 14 2.97 36.42 -3.58
N PHE A 15 1.64 36.61 -3.56
CA PHE A 15 0.67 35.50 -3.48
C PHE A 15 0.62 34.68 -4.77
N ILE A 16 0.88 35.29 -5.92
CA ILE A 16 0.97 34.61 -7.21
C ILE A 16 2.24 33.74 -7.26
N ILE A 17 3.35 34.20 -6.68
CA ILE A 17 4.64 33.48 -6.70
C ILE A 17 4.65 32.30 -5.71
N THR A 18 3.93 32.39 -4.58
CA THR A 18 3.87 31.28 -3.59
C THR A 18 2.80 30.22 -3.88
N ASN A 19 1.94 30.42 -4.88
CA ASN A 19 0.94 29.42 -5.31
C ASN A 19 1.17 28.86 -6.71
N SER A 20 2.20 29.31 -7.41
CA SER A 20 2.70 28.61 -8.59
C SER A 20 3.67 27.51 -8.17
N CYS A 21 3.16 26.47 -7.50
CA CYS A 21 3.52 25.12 -7.92
C CYS A 21 2.87 24.94 -9.31
N ILE A 22 3.42 25.66 -10.30
CA ILE A 22 3.27 25.25 -11.69
C ILE A 22 4.13 24.01 -11.75
N VAL A 23 3.53 22.90 -11.30
CA VAL A 23 3.74 21.63 -11.95
C VAL A 23 3.38 21.95 -13.39
N LEU A 24 4.39 22.29 -14.19
CA LEU A 24 4.35 21.95 -15.59
C LEU A 24 4.20 20.42 -15.58
N ALA A 25 2.95 19.97 -15.44
CA ALA A 25 2.47 18.92 -16.26
C ALA A 25 2.51 19.52 -17.67
N GLU A 26 3.72 19.62 -18.21
CA GLU A 26 3.91 19.19 -19.58
C GLU A 26 3.04 17.93 -19.65
N GLN A 27 1.99 17.97 -20.47
CA GLN A 27 1.30 16.77 -20.90
C GLN A 27 2.38 15.96 -21.61
N SER A 28 3.26 15.33 -20.83
CA SER A 28 4.17 14.32 -21.27
C SER A 28 3.21 13.31 -21.84
N ARG A 29 3.26 13.20 -23.17
CA ARG A 29 2.62 12.17 -23.99
C ARG A 29 2.34 11.01 -23.09
N SER A 30 1.05 10.70 -22.82
CA SER A 30 0.62 9.60 -21.95
C SER A 30 1.72 8.56 -21.94
N THR A 31 2.59 8.62 -20.93
CA THR A 31 3.64 7.63 -20.78
C THR A 31 2.86 6.50 -20.17
N VAL A 32 2.06 5.84 -21.02
CA VAL A 32 1.57 4.51 -20.77
C VAL A 32 2.84 3.80 -20.31
N PRO A 33 2.93 3.42 -19.03
CA PRO A 33 4.08 2.67 -18.54
C PRO A 33 4.29 1.56 -19.54
N VAL A 34 5.55 1.25 -19.86
CA VAL A 34 5.89 0.19 -20.84
C VAL A 34 4.98 -0.99 -20.53
N LEU A 35 3.93 -1.17 -21.35
CA LEU A 35 3.00 -2.26 -21.16
C LEU A 35 3.91 -3.48 -21.11
N ILE A 36 3.79 -4.32 -20.08
CA ILE A 36 4.52 -5.59 -20.10
C ILE A 36 3.89 -6.40 -21.22
N LYS A 37 4.38 -6.19 -22.45
CA LYS A 37 4.02 -6.94 -23.63
C LYS A 37 4.76 -8.26 -23.52
N ASN A 38 4.09 -9.35 -23.88
CA ASN A 38 4.62 -10.71 -23.93
C ASN A 38 4.92 -11.33 -22.55
N LEU A 39 3.94 -11.33 -21.65
CA LEU A 39 3.96 -12.25 -20.50
C LEU A 39 3.86 -13.69 -21.01
N GLN A 40 4.87 -14.52 -20.74
CA GLN A 40 4.84 -15.93 -21.13
C GLN A 40 3.85 -16.72 -20.27
N ALA A 41 3.64 -16.27 -19.02
CA ALA A 41 2.87 -16.98 -18.01
C ALA A 41 1.69 -16.14 -17.50
N ARG A 42 1.03 -15.42 -18.40
CA ARG A 42 -0.03 -14.44 -18.08
C ARG A 42 -1.07 -15.00 -17.10
N ASP A 43 -1.64 -16.16 -17.40
CA ASP A 43 -2.74 -16.74 -16.59
C ASP A 43 -2.27 -17.10 -15.18
N GLU A 44 -1.05 -17.64 -15.04
CA GLU A 44 -0.46 -17.98 -13.75
C GLU A 44 -0.20 -16.72 -12.91
N LEU A 45 0.36 -15.66 -13.51
CA LEU A 45 0.56 -14.36 -12.86
C LEU A 45 -0.76 -13.68 -12.45
N VAL A 46 -1.76 -13.72 -13.32
CA VAL A 46 -3.10 -13.19 -13.02
C VAL A 46 -3.71 -13.96 -11.84
N GLY A 47 -3.54 -15.29 -11.81
CA GLY A 47 -3.96 -16.12 -10.68
C GLY A 47 -3.29 -15.70 -9.37
N LEU A 48 -1.96 -15.59 -9.36
CA LEU A 48 -1.18 -15.15 -8.19
C LEU A 48 -1.57 -13.74 -7.73
N PHE A 49 -1.82 -12.83 -8.68
CA PHE A 49 -2.25 -11.47 -8.38
C PHE A 49 -3.67 -11.40 -7.82
N ASN A 50 -4.59 -12.21 -8.33
CA ASN A 50 -5.95 -12.32 -7.78
C ASN A 50 -5.94 -12.89 -6.36
N GLU A 51 -5.01 -13.79 -6.06
CA GLU A 51 -4.82 -14.29 -4.70
C GLU A 51 -4.33 -13.18 -3.75
N ALA A 52 -3.40 -12.32 -4.22
CA ALA A 52 -3.00 -11.13 -3.45
C ALA A 52 -4.18 -10.18 -3.19
N LYS A 53 -5.09 -9.99 -4.16
CA LYS A 53 -6.34 -9.21 -3.98
C LYS A 53 -7.25 -9.83 -2.93
N ARG A 54 -7.42 -11.16 -2.96
CA ARG A 54 -8.24 -11.90 -1.98
C ARG A 54 -7.69 -11.67 -0.57
N ILE A 55 -6.39 -11.85 -0.37
CA ILE A 55 -5.72 -11.59 0.90
C ILE A 55 -5.99 -10.15 1.36
N ARG A 56 -5.79 -9.16 0.48
CA ARG A 56 -6.04 -7.74 0.80
C ARG A 56 -7.47 -7.48 1.28
N SER A 57 -8.47 -8.03 0.60
CA SER A 57 -9.88 -7.87 0.98
C SER A 57 -10.15 -8.41 2.39
N ASN A 58 -9.47 -9.48 2.77
CA ASN A 58 -9.65 -10.11 4.07
C ASN A 58 -8.92 -9.36 5.20
N ILE A 59 -7.76 -8.74 4.93
CA ILE A 59 -7.03 -7.95 5.95
C ILE A 59 -7.87 -6.75 6.45
N SER A 60 -8.68 -6.11 5.61
CA SER A 60 -9.58 -5.01 6.03
C SER A 60 -10.67 -5.42 7.04
N THR A 61 -10.84 -6.72 7.30
CA THR A 61 -11.84 -7.23 8.25
C THR A 61 -11.34 -7.31 9.70
N ILE A 62 -10.04 -7.11 9.93
CA ILE A 62 -9.46 -7.20 11.27
C ILE A 62 -9.78 -5.92 12.04
N ASN A 63 -10.67 -6.03 13.03
CA ASN A 63 -11.09 -4.90 13.86
C ASN A 63 -10.31 -4.88 15.18
N ILE A 64 -9.42 -3.91 15.36
CA ILE A 64 -8.65 -3.70 16.60
C ILE A 64 -9.03 -2.32 17.16
N ASN A 65 -9.53 -2.29 18.39
CA ASN A 65 -9.84 -1.06 19.11
C ASN A 65 -9.65 -1.23 20.62
N THR A 66 -9.71 -0.12 21.35
CA THR A 66 -9.50 -0.09 22.81
C THR A 66 -10.49 -0.94 23.62
N VAL A 67 -11.67 -1.24 23.05
CA VAL A 67 -12.71 -2.02 23.72
C VAL A 67 -12.46 -3.52 23.55
N ASN A 68 -12.15 -3.96 22.33
CA ASN A 68 -12.04 -5.39 22.01
C ASN A 68 -10.61 -5.96 22.17
N ALA A 69 -9.58 -5.11 22.20
CA ALA A 69 -8.19 -5.57 22.15
C ALA A 69 -7.83 -6.50 23.32
N LYS A 70 -8.34 -6.25 24.53
CA LYS A 70 -8.07 -7.12 25.69
C LYS A 70 -8.83 -8.43 25.63
N ASP A 71 -10.15 -8.35 25.43
CA ASP A 71 -11.03 -9.52 25.51
C ASP A 71 -10.87 -10.46 24.30
N LYS A 72 -10.45 -9.93 23.15
CA LYS A 72 -10.30 -10.68 21.89
C LYS A 72 -8.85 -10.82 21.43
N ALA A 73 -7.86 -10.52 22.27
CA ALA A 73 -6.44 -10.53 21.90
C ALA A 73 -6.05 -11.83 21.18
N THR A 74 -6.39 -12.98 21.75
CA THR A 74 -6.06 -14.30 21.20
C THR A 74 -6.71 -14.55 19.84
N GLU A 75 -7.97 -14.14 19.67
CA GLU A 75 -8.71 -14.28 18.40
C GLU A 75 -8.09 -13.41 17.30
N ILE A 76 -7.81 -12.15 17.62
CA ILE A 76 -7.18 -11.20 16.69
C ILE A 76 -5.79 -11.69 16.29
N LYS A 77 -4.95 -12.13 17.25
CA LYS A 77 -3.62 -12.71 16.96
C LYS A 77 -3.73 -13.91 16.02
N LYS A 78 -4.68 -14.80 16.27
CA LYS A 78 -4.93 -15.98 15.42
C LYS A 78 -5.30 -15.55 14.00
N GLN A 79 -6.18 -14.55 13.87
CA GLN A 79 -6.59 -14.03 12.56
C GLN A 79 -5.41 -13.38 11.81
N ILE A 80 -4.60 -12.56 12.47
CA ILE A 80 -3.41 -11.94 11.85
C ILE A 80 -2.40 -13.02 11.41
N ASN A 81 -2.09 -13.98 12.28
CA ASN A 81 -1.15 -15.07 11.96
C ASN A 81 -1.64 -15.97 10.82
N PHE A 82 -2.96 -16.15 10.69
CA PHE A 82 -3.55 -16.81 9.54
C PHE A 82 -3.21 -16.07 8.23
N TYR A 83 -3.42 -14.75 8.17
CA TYR A 83 -3.09 -13.97 6.96
C TYR A 83 -1.59 -13.90 6.68
N LEU A 84 -0.75 -13.83 7.71
CA LEU A 84 0.71 -13.93 7.54
C LEU A 84 1.11 -15.27 6.90
N THR A 85 0.42 -16.35 7.27
CA THR A 85 0.63 -17.68 6.67
C THR A 85 0.18 -17.73 5.22
N GLU A 86 -0.98 -17.14 4.89
CA GLU A 86 -1.46 -17.03 3.50
C GLU A 86 -0.47 -16.24 2.64
N ILE A 87 0.05 -15.11 3.15
CA ILE A 87 1.09 -14.32 2.50
C ILE A 87 2.33 -15.17 2.24
N SER A 88 2.86 -15.86 3.25
CA SER A 88 4.07 -16.69 3.07
C SER A 88 3.88 -17.85 2.11
N SER A 89 2.68 -18.42 2.04
CA SER A 89 2.34 -19.42 1.02
C SER A 89 2.42 -18.83 -0.38
N LEU A 90 1.88 -17.63 -0.59
CA LEU A 90 1.92 -16.96 -1.88
C LEU A 90 3.33 -16.46 -2.25
N GLU A 91 4.12 -15.97 -1.28
CA GLU A 91 5.55 -15.65 -1.46
C GLU A 91 6.33 -16.86 -1.98
N LYS A 92 6.03 -18.06 -1.46
CA LYS A 92 6.63 -19.31 -1.93
C LYS A 92 6.22 -19.62 -3.37
N SER A 93 4.92 -19.51 -3.69
CA SER A 93 4.44 -19.70 -5.07
C SER A 93 5.10 -18.75 -6.06
N LEU A 94 5.32 -17.48 -5.68
CA LEU A 94 6.06 -16.50 -6.49
C LEU A 94 7.54 -16.87 -6.63
N SER A 95 8.17 -17.39 -5.57
CA SER A 95 9.56 -17.87 -5.65
C SER A 95 9.71 -19.04 -6.62
N ASP A 96 8.73 -19.96 -6.64
CA ASP A 96 8.73 -21.09 -7.55
C ASP A 96 8.40 -20.66 -9.00
N PHE A 97 7.50 -19.69 -9.15
CA PHE A 97 7.23 -19.03 -10.43
C PHE A 97 8.49 -18.39 -11.03
N ASP A 98 9.24 -17.63 -10.24
CA ASP A 98 10.46 -16.96 -10.71
C ASP A 98 11.53 -17.94 -11.19
N LYS A 99 11.67 -19.09 -10.51
CA LYS A 99 12.59 -20.14 -10.94
C LYS A 99 12.16 -20.73 -12.29
N LYS A 100 10.85 -20.94 -12.47
CA LYS A 100 10.26 -21.50 -13.69
C LYS A 100 10.38 -20.55 -14.88
N TYR A 101 10.25 -19.24 -14.66
CA TYR A 101 10.28 -18.19 -15.70
C TYR A 101 11.51 -17.28 -15.61
N ALA A 102 12.65 -17.82 -15.14
CA ALA A 102 13.88 -17.07 -14.88
C ALA A 102 14.46 -16.35 -16.11
N ASN A 103 14.06 -16.74 -17.32
CA ASN A 103 14.49 -16.15 -18.58
C ASN A 103 13.53 -15.07 -19.12
N SER A 104 12.43 -14.76 -18.43
CA SER A 104 11.45 -13.77 -18.85
C SER A 104 11.45 -12.56 -17.90
N GLN A 105 12.19 -11.52 -18.28
CA GLN A 105 12.28 -10.28 -17.50
C GLN A 105 10.91 -9.63 -17.25
N SER A 106 10.01 -9.75 -18.22
CA SER A 106 8.62 -9.27 -18.15
C SER A 106 7.83 -9.99 -17.05
N ASP A 107 7.89 -11.32 -17.01
CA ASP A 107 7.18 -12.12 -16.00
C ASP A 107 7.78 -11.90 -14.61
N LEU A 108 9.12 -11.81 -14.51
CA LEU A 108 9.83 -11.53 -13.25
C LEU A 108 9.48 -10.14 -12.70
N LEU A 109 9.37 -9.10 -13.55
CA LEU A 109 8.98 -7.77 -13.12
C LEU A 109 7.55 -7.75 -12.57
N PHE A 110 6.63 -8.51 -13.18
CA PHE A 110 5.27 -8.66 -12.66
C PHE A 110 5.29 -9.36 -11.30
N SER A 111 5.96 -10.50 -11.20
CA SER A 111 6.10 -11.26 -9.95
C SER A 111 6.66 -10.39 -8.82
N GLU A 112 7.69 -9.60 -9.10
CA GLU A 112 8.32 -8.69 -8.13
C GLU A 112 7.35 -7.62 -7.60
N GLN A 113 6.46 -7.10 -8.45
CA GLN A 113 5.43 -6.17 -7.99
C GLN A 113 4.38 -6.85 -7.11
N ILE A 114 4.01 -8.10 -7.40
CA ILE A 114 3.14 -8.87 -6.49
C ILE A 114 3.84 -9.04 -5.14
N LYS A 115 5.13 -9.40 -5.11
CA LYS A 115 5.88 -9.51 -3.86
C LYS A 115 5.96 -8.18 -3.09
N SER A 116 6.11 -7.06 -3.78
CA SER A 116 6.09 -5.73 -3.16
C SER A 116 4.76 -5.47 -2.45
N ILE A 117 3.63 -5.82 -3.08
CA ILE A 117 2.29 -5.76 -2.48
C ILE A 117 2.23 -6.64 -1.22
N LEU A 118 2.69 -7.90 -1.31
CA LEU A 118 2.66 -8.83 -0.18
C LEU A 118 3.51 -8.37 0.99
N ASN A 119 4.70 -7.82 0.72
CA ASN A 119 5.57 -7.28 1.75
C ASN A 119 4.92 -6.08 2.45
N ALA A 120 4.24 -5.19 1.71
CA ALA A 120 3.50 -4.09 2.30
C ALA A 120 2.39 -4.61 3.24
N TYR A 121 1.61 -5.60 2.81
CA TYR A 121 0.56 -6.18 3.65
C TYR A 121 1.11 -6.91 4.89
N LYS A 122 2.24 -7.61 4.75
CA LYS A 122 2.96 -8.23 5.86
C LYS A 122 3.42 -7.20 6.88
N MET A 123 3.99 -6.07 6.43
CA MET A 123 4.36 -4.97 7.32
C MET A 123 3.15 -4.40 8.04
N SER A 124 2.02 -4.19 7.35
CA SER A 124 0.78 -3.74 7.98
C SER A 124 0.29 -4.71 9.07
N LEU A 125 0.27 -6.01 8.79
CA LEU A 125 -0.14 -7.05 9.75
C LEU A 125 0.78 -7.10 10.98
N ASN A 126 2.10 -6.98 10.78
CA ASN A 126 3.04 -6.91 11.89
C ASN A 126 2.81 -5.67 12.76
N GLN A 127 2.49 -4.52 12.16
CA GLN A 127 2.13 -3.32 12.92
C GLN A 127 0.80 -3.48 13.66
N GLN A 128 -0.15 -4.24 13.11
CA GLN A 128 -1.38 -4.59 13.82
C GLN A 128 -1.11 -5.49 15.05
N LEU A 129 -0.17 -6.43 14.97
CA LEU A 129 0.27 -7.20 16.16
C LEU A 129 0.89 -6.27 17.21
N ASN A 130 1.76 -5.34 16.79
CA ASN A 130 2.37 -4.36 17.70
C ASN A 130 1.31 -3.48 18.39
N LEU A 131 0.32 -3.00 17.64
CA LEU A 131 -0.80 -2.22 18.18
C LEU A 131 -1.59 -3.03 19.20
N LEU A 132 -1.90 -4.28 18.87
CA LEU A 132 -2.66 -5.17 19.75
C LEU A 132 -1.91 -5.39 21.07
N ASP A 133 -0.62 -5.71 21.00
CA ASP A 133 0.22 -5.91 22.19
C ASP A 133 0.31 -4.63 23.03
N ALA A 134 0.44 -3.46 22.40
CA ALA A 134 0.46 -2.18 23.09
C ALA A 134 -0.88 -1.89 23.80
N LEU A 135 -2.02 -2.14 23.14
CA LEU A 135 -3.35 -1.99 23.74
C LEU A 135 -3.59 -2.95 24.91
N VAL A 136 -3.15 -4.21 24.78
CA VAL A 136 -3.24 -5.22 25.87
C VAL A 136 -2.41 -4.76 27.08
N ASN A 137 -1.25 -4.16 26.84
CA ASN A 137 -0.34 -3.67 27.88
C ASN A 137 -0.70 -2.27 28.43
N ASN A 138 -1.81 -1.67 28.01
CA ASN A 138 -2.26 -0.33 28.41
C ASN A 138 -1.28 0.79 28.03
N ASP A 139 -0.62 0.67 26.88
CA ASP A 139 0.18 1.77 26.35
C ASP A 139 -0.69 3.00 26.06
N PHE A 140 -0.28 4.15 26.59
CA PHE A 140 -1.04 5.39 26.46
C PHE A 140 -1.10 5.90 25.01
N ASP A 141 -0.04 5.75 24.23
CA ASP A 141 -0.02 6.19 22.85
C ASP A 141 -0.94 5.35 21.97
N ALA A 142 -0.87 4.02 22.11
CA ALA A 142 -1.73 3.09 21.40
C ALA A 142 -3.23 3.37 21.65
N SER A 143 -3.58 3.80 22.86
CA SER A 143 -4.96 4.13 23.23
C SER A 143 -5.54 5.34 22.47
N LYS A 144 -4.68 6.20 21.90
CA LYS A 144 -5.10 7.35 21.07
C LYS A 144 -5.56 6.94 19.68
N LEU A 145 -5.42 5.66 19.31
CA LEU A 145 -5.85 5.06 18.05
C LEU A 145 -5.47 5.89 16.82
N PHE A 146 -6.40 6.67 16.26
CA PHE A 146 -6.23 7.43 15.02
C PHE A 146 -5.03 8.38 15.04
N TYR A 147 -4.61 8.80 16.22
CA TYR A 147 -3.44 9.67 16.41
C TYR A 147 -2.18 8.92 16.85
N SER A 148 -2.25 7.60 17.01
CA SER A 148 -1.10 6.77 17.38
C SER A 148 -0.20 6.52 16.18
N GLU A 149 1.10 6.44 16.42
CA GLU A 149 2.07 6.09 15.36
C GLU A 149 1.76 4.71 14.78
N TYR A 150 1.24 3.79 15.60
CA TYR A 150 0.83 2.45 15.19
C TYR A 150 -0.16 2.46 14.01
N LEU A 151 -1.29 3.16 14.14
CA LEU A 151 -2.28 3.22 13.06
C LEU A 151 -1.73 3.94 11.82
N ILE A 152 -0.90 4.98 12.00
CA ILE A 152 -0.24 5.67 10.88
C ILE A 152 0.57 4.67 10.05
N TYR A 153 1.42 3.86 10.69
CA TYR A 153 2.21 2.85 9.97
C TYR A 153 1.35 1.76 9.34
N ILE A 154 0.30 1.29 10.04
CA ILE A 154 -0.65 0.30 9.50
C ILE A 154 -1.26 0.79 8.18
N TYR A 155 -1.78 2.02 8.17
CA TYR A 155 -2.42 2.61 6.99
C TYR A 155 -1.41 2.98 5.89
N TYR A 156 -0.22 3.43 6.26
CA TYR A 156 0.85 3.69 5.30
C TYR A 156 1.14 2.47 4.43
N TYR A 157 1.36 1.31 5.07
CA TYR A 157 1.66 0.08 4.35
C TYR A 157 0.47 -0.50 3.58
N LEU A 158 -0.75 -0.38 4.09
CA LEU A 158 -1.96 -0.75 3.32
C LEU A 158 -2.07 0.08 2.05
N ASN A 159 -1.95 1.40 2.19
CA ASN A 159 -2.04 2.33 1.06
C ASN A 159 -0.92 2.09 0.04
N LEU A 160 0.31 1.78 0.47
CA LEU A 160 1.41 1.43 -0.43
C LEU A 160 1.10 0.19 -1.28
N GLY A 161 0.57 -0.88 -0.66
CA GLY A 161 0.15 -2.08 -1.37
C GLY A 161 -1.00 -1.80 -2.33
N ASP A 162 -1.99 -1.01 -1.90
CA ASP A 162 -3.17 -0.67 -2.69
C ASP A 162 -2.84 0.19 -3.91
N GLN A 163 -1.92 1.14 -3.77
CA GLN A 163 -1.43 1.96 -4.89
C GLN A 163 -0.71 1.10 -5.93
N THR A 164 0.14 0.17 -5.48
CA THR A 164 0.83 -0.77 -6.38
C THR A 164 -0.18 -1.67 -7.09
N MET A 165 -1.17 -2.19 -6.37
CA MET A 165 -2.23 -3.02 -6.93
C MET A 165 -3.10 -2.27 -7.95
N ALA A 166 -3.45 -1.01 -7.66
CA ALA A 166 -4.20 -0.14 -8.56
C ALA A 166 -3.40 0.17 -9.83
N TYR A 167 -2.09 0.44 -9.69
CA TYR A 167 -1.18 0.60 -10.82
C TYR A 167 -1.18 -0.65 -11.72
N MET A 168 -0.99 -1.84 -11.14
CA MET A 168 -0.98 -3.09 -11.90
C MET A 168 -2.32 -3.35 -12.62
N ASN A 169 -3.45 -3.18 -11.92
CA ASN A 169 -4.78 -3.31 -12.53
C ASN A 169 -4.97 -2.38 -13.73
N THR A 170 -4.45 -1.16 -13.65
CA THR A 170 -4.64 -0.13 -14.68
C THR A 170 -3.75 -0.38 -15.89
N PHE A 171 -2.49 -0.75 -15.67
CA PHE A 171 -1.48 -0.72 -16.72
C PHE A 171 -1.08 -2.08 -17.27
N TYR A 172 -1.39 -3.19 -16.59
CA TYR A 172 -0.96 -4.53 -17.04
C TYR A 172 -2.00 -5.23 -17.92
N ASN A 173 -3.09 -4.55 -18.27
CA ASN A 173 -4.17 -5.05 -19.12
C ASN A 173 -4.53 -6.51 -18.76
N LEU A 174 -5.03 -6.71 -17.54
CA LEU A 174 -5.32 -8.04 -17.00
C LEU A 174 -6.69 -8.59 -17.44
N GLN A 175 -7.33 -7.96 -18.44
CA GLN A 175 -8.60 -8.35 -19.06
C GLN A 175 -8.37 -9.20 -20.32
#